data_AF-A0A7Y5K092-F1
#
_entry.id   AF-A0A7Y5K092-F1
#
_cell.length_a   1.000
_cell.length_b   1.000
_cell.length_c   1.000
_cell.angle_alpha   90.00
_cell.angle_beta   90.00
_cell.angle_gamma   90.00
#
_symmetry.space_group_name_H-M   'P 1'
#
loop_
_entity.id
_entity.type
_entity.pdbx_description
1 polymer ?
#
loop_
_entity_poly.entity_id
_entity_poly.type
_entity_poly.pdbx_seq_one_letter_code
_entity_poly.pdbx_strand_id
1 'polypeptide(L)'
;MMLRRATTSFLALCLAGCYVYRPAAPQLRDGQEVQVFLNDRGRSELGATVGAGIRTLSGAVVQAGDSSIVLAVSRTRSIDGAEYEWTREHVSVPRLL
;
A
#
# COMPACT_ATOMS: atom_id res chain seq x y z
N MET A 1 -33.84 -52.94 -8.03
CA MET A 1 -32.75 -52.38 -8.86
C MET A 1 -32.98 -50.88 -9.07
N MET A 2 -32.85 -50.05 -8.04
CA MET A 2 -32.96 -48.59 -8.16
C MET A 2 -32.09 -47.92 -7.08
N LEU A 3 -30.78 -47.86 -7.30
CA LEU A 3 -29.89 -46.98 -6.52
C LEU A 3 -28.70 -46.59 -7.39
N ARG A 4 -28.92 -45.71 -8.37
CA ARG A 4 -27.85 -45.33 -9.30
C ARG A 4 -28.07 -43.99 -9.99
N ARG A 5 -28.55 -42.97 -9.27
CA ARG A 5 -28.65 -41.60 -9.81
C ARG A 5 -28.29 -40.46 -8.85
N ALA A 6 -28.04 -40.74 -7.57
CA ALA A 6 -27.76 -39.70 -6.58
C ALA A 6 -26.30 -39.19 -6.60
N THR A 7 -25.36 -39.99 -7.11
CA THR A 7 -23.92 -39.70 -7.00
C THR A 7 -23.44 -38.62 -7.97
N THR A 8 -24.16 -38.36 -9.07
CA THR A 8 -23.71 -37.42 -10.11
C THR A 8 -23.86 -35.96 -9.69
N SER A 9 -24.74 -35.65 -8.73
CA SER A 9 -25.03 -34.27 -8.34
C SER A 9 -23.95 -33.65 -7.46
N PHE A 10 -23.22 -34.47 -6.68
CA PHE A 10 -22.18 -33.99 -5.76
C PHE A 10 -20.92 -33.50 -6.47
N LEU A 11 -20.58 -34.11 -7.63
CA LEU A 11 -19.37 -33.76 -8.39
C LEU A 11 -19.48 -32.36 -9.03
N ALA A 12 -20.70 -31.90 -9.35
CA ALA A 12 -20.94 -30.59 -9.94
C ALA A 12 -20.72 -29.43 -8.96
N LEU A 13 -20.94 -29.63 -7.65
CA LEU A 13 -20.70 -28.59 -6.63
C LEU A 13 -19.21 -28.37 -6.37
N CYS A 14 -18.34 -29.37 -6.56
CA CYS A 14 -16.90 -29.22 -6.35
C CYS A 14 -16.19 -28.40 -7.44
N LEU A 15 -16.83 -28.18 -8.60
CA LEU A 15 -16.30 -27.33 -9.69
C LEU A 15 -16.63 -25.85 -9.50
N ALA A 16 -17.51 -25.49 -8.55
CA ALA A 16 -17.73 -24.11 -8.14
C ALA A 16 -16.59 -23.65 -7.21
N GLY A 17 -15.41 -23.42 -7.80
CA GLY A 17 -14.28 -22.84 -7.06
C GLY A 17 -14.66 -21.50 -6.45
N CYS A 18 -14.30 -21.26 -5.18
CA CYS A 18 -14.53 -19.99 -4.51
C CYS A 18 -13.64 -18.91 -5.14
N TYR A 19 -14.11 -18.29 -6.23
CA TYR A 19 -13.48 -17.10 -6.78
C TYR A 19 -13.70 -15.94 -5.82
N VAL A 20 -12.64 -15.54 -5.12
CA VAL A 20 -12.66 -14.35 -4.28
C VAL A 20 -12.10 -13.20 -5.09
N TYR A 21 -12.92 -12.17 -5.31
CA TYR A 21 -12.46 -10.92 -5.88
C TYR A 21 -11.56 -10.23 -4.84
N ARG A 22 -10.25 -10.25 -5.04
CA ARG A 22 -9.33 -9.40 -4.29
C ARG A 22 -9.02 -8.15 -5.11
N PRO A 23 -9.18 -6.94 -4.54
CA PRO A 23 -8.68 -5.75 -5.22
C PRO A 23 -7.18 -5.92 -5.44
N ALA A 24 -6.73 -5.73 -6.67
CA ALA A 24 -5.31 -5.61 -6.95
C ALA A 24 -4.84 -4.32 -6.27
N ALA A 25 -3.98 -4.43 -5.26
CA ALA A 25 -3.34 -3.25 -4.69
C ALA A 25 -2.55 -2.56 -5.82
N PRO A 26 -2.58 -1.22 -5.93
CA PRO A 26 -1.75 -0.51 -6.89
C PRO A 26 -0.29 -0.91 -6.66
N GLN A 27 0.29 -1.59 -7.65
CA GLN A 27 1.70 -1.99 -7.62
C GLN A 27 2.53 -0.75 -7.94
N LEU A 28 3.23 -0.25 -6.92
CA LEU A 28 4.17 0.84 -7.08
C LEU A 28 5.36 0.34 -7.88
N ARG A 29 5.82 1.16 -8.83
CA ARG A 29 7.01 0.87 -9.64
C ARG A 29 8.19 1.69 -9.13
N ASP A 30 9.38 1.14 -9.23
CA ASP A 30 10.60 1.90 -8.95
C ASP A 30 10.70 3.08 -9.93
N GLY A 31 11.14 4.23 -9.44
CA GLY A 31 11.15 5.52 -10.14
C GLY A 31 9.80 6.23 -10.25
N GLN A 32 8.70 5.63 -9.77
CA GLN A 32 7.39 6.28 -9.81
C GLN A 32 7.33 7.46 -8.84
N GLU A 33 6.99 8.65 -9.36
CA GLU A 33 6.68 9.82 -8.53
C GLU A 33 5.34 9.62 -7.83
N VAL A 34 5.35 9.78 -6.50
CA VAL A 34 4.16 9.63 -5.67
C VAL A 34 4.08 10.72 -4.61
N GLN A 35 2.87 10.96 -4.14
CA GLN A 35 2.59 11.72 -2.93
C GLN A 35 1.92 10.79 -1.92
N VAL A 36 2.57 10.62 -0.77
CA VAL A 36 2.05 9.85 0.35
C VAL A 36 1.42 10.78 1.36
N PHE A 37 0.18 10.48 1.74
CA PHE A 37 -0.52 11.14 2.84
C PHE A 37 -0.25 10.39 4.14
N LEU A 38 0.23 11.11 5.15
CA LEU A 38 0.46 10.55 6.49
C LEU A 38 -0.82 10.65 7.31
N ASN A 39 -1.36 9.50 7.71
CA ASN A 39 -2.39 9.42 8.75
C ASN A 39 -1.76 9.63 10.14
N ASP A 40 -2.59 9.62 11.19
CA ASP A 40 -2.12 9.85 12.57
C ASP A 40 -1.01 8.87 12.98
N ARG A 41 -1.16 7.60 12.62
CA ARG A 41 -0.17 6.57 12.90
C ARG A 41 1.14 6.82 12.13
N GLY A 42 1.06 7.13 10.84
CA GLY A 42 2.22 7.45 10.01
C GLY A 42 2.97 8.68 10.52
N ARG A 43 2.26 9.70 11.02
CA ARG A 43 2.88 10.87 11.67
C ARG A 43 3.56 10.51 12.98
N SER A 44 2.95 9.63 13.78
CA SER A 44 3.56 9.14 15.02
C SER A 44 4.83 8.32 14.76
N GLU A 45 4.83 7.46 13.75
CA GLU A 45 5.96 6.56 13.44
C GLU A 45 7.10 7.30 12.72
N LEU A 46 6.78 8.21 11.80
CA LEU A 46 7.78 8.93 11.00
C LEU A 46 8.18 10.29 11.59
N GLY A 47 7.50 10.78 12.62
CA GLY A 47 7.68 12.14 13.13
C GLY A 47 9.11 12.48 13.57
N ALA A 48 9.87 11.50 14.04
CA ALA A 48 11.29 11.68 14.38
C ALA A 48 12.20 11.87 13.15
N THR A 49 11.78 11.36 11.98
CA THR A 49 12.55 11.40 10.72
C THR A 49 12.12 12.56 9.84
N VAL A 50 10.82 12.74 9.65
CA VAL A 50 10.29 13.74 8.69
C VAL A 50 9.70 14.98 9.38
N GLY A 51 9.51 14.94 10.70
CA GLY A 51 8.86 15.98 11.48
C GLY A 51 7.41 15.65 11.84
N ALA A 52 7.05 15.90 13.09
CA ALA A 52 5.71 15.57 13.63
C ALA A 52 4.55 16.34 12.97
N GLY A 53 4.83 17.48 12.33
CA GLY A 53 3.84 18.33 11.66
C GLY A 53 3.56 17.96 10.20
N ILE A 54 4.23 16.96 9.63
CA ILE A 54 4.11 16.64 8.20
C ILE A 54 2.81 15.92 7.88
N ARG A 55 2.13 16.37 6.82
CA ARG A 55 0.92 15.75 6.26
C ARG A 55 1.21 14.96 5.00
N THR A 56 2.12 15.42 4.15
CA THR A 56 2.45 14.72 2.90
C THR A 56 3.94 14.62 2.65
N LEU A 57 4.37 13.48 2.10
CA LEU A 57 5.69 13.22 1.56
C LEU A 57 5.58 13.04 0.04
N SER A 58 6.31 13.81 -0.74
CA SER A 58 6.38 13.66 -2.19
C SER A 58 7.77 13.17 -2.58
N GLY A 59 7.84 12.30 -3.59
CA GLY A 59 9.11 11.83 -4.13
C GLY A 59 8.97 10.57 -4.98
N ALA A 60 10.13 10.06 -5.42
CA ALA A 60 10.21 8.87 -6.25
C ALA A 60 10.32 7.61 -5.38
N VAL A 61 9.58 6.56 -5.74
CA VAL A 61 9.74 5.23 -5.13
C VAL A 61 11.10 4.67 -5.55
N VAL A 62 11.98 4.43 -4.58
CA VAL A 62 13.28 3.77 -4.82
C VAL A 62 13.13 2.26 -4.77
N GLN A 63 12.27 1.78 -3.87
CA GLN A 63 12.00 0.37 -3.70
C GLN A 63 10.55 0.18 -3.25
N ALA A 64 9.78 -0.56 -4.04
CA ALA A 64 8.45 -1.02 -3.63
C ALA A 64 8.55 -2.28 -2.75
N GLY A 65 7.75 -2.33 -1.70
CA GLY A 65 7.59 -3.49 -0.84
C GLY A 65 6.16 -3.60 -0.31
N ASP A 66 5.80 -4.78 0.22
CA ASP A 66 4.42 -5.06 0.63
C ASP A 66 4.05 -4.35 1.94
N SER A 67 4.98 -4.29 2.89
CA SER A 67 4.78 -3.66 4.22
C SER A 67 5.38 -2.25 4.33
N SER A 68 6.25 -1.86 3.40
CA SER A 68 6.92 -0.55 3.39
C SER A 68 7.43 -0.22 2.00
N ILE A 69 7.52 1.06 1.70
CA ILE A 69 8.19 1.57 0.51
C ILE A 69 9.37 2.45 0.90
N VAL A 70 10.42 2.47 0.09
CA VAL A 70 11.51 3.43 0.24
C VAL A 70 11.26 4.57 -0.73
N LEU A 71 11.20 5.79 -0.22
CA LEU A 71 10.97 7.02 -0.98
C LEU A 71 12.22 7.89 -0.98
N ALA A 72 12.67 8.31 -2.15
CA ALA A 72 13.58 9.43 -2.29
C ALA A 72 12.76 10.73 -2.19
N VAL A 73 12.70 11.29 -0.98
CA VAL A 73 11.82 12.43 -0.66
C VAL A 73 12.35 13.68 -1.32
N SER A 74 11.56 14.30 -2.19
CA SER A 74 11.85 15.58 -2.82
C SER A 74 11.21 16.75 -2.08
N ARG A 75 10.03 16.54 -1.50
CA ARG A 75 9.28 17.59 -0.80
C ARG A 75 8.42 17.03 0.32
N THR A 76 8.26 17.82 1.37
CA THR A 76 7.26 17.57 2.41
C THR A 76 6.32 18.76 2.55
N ARG A 77 5.08 18.48 2.96
CA ARG A 77 4.10 19.53 3.28
C ARG A 77 3.53 19.30 4.67
N SER A 78 3.57 20.34 5.49
CA SER A 78 3.02 20.36 6.83
C SER A 78 1.49 20.52 6.83
N ILE A 79 0.88 20.22 7.98
CA ILE A 79 -0.56 20.36 8.23
C ILE A 79 -1.01 21.82 8.05
N ASP A 80 -0.18 22.78 8.46
CA ASP A 80 -0.39 24.23 8.28
C ASP A 80 -0.18 24.70 6.83
N GLY A 81 0.28 23.81 5.94
CA GLY A 81 0.48 24.08 4.52
C GLY A 81 1.88 24.51 4.15
N ALA A 82 2.80 24.67 5.10
CA ALA A 82 4.21 24.96 4.81
C ALA A 82 4.84 23.82 3.99
N GLU A 83 5.67 24.18 3.01
CA GLU A 83 6.39 23.24 2.16
C GLU A 83 7.89 23.32 2.43
N TYR A 84 8.54 22.16 2.47
CA TYR A 84 9.99 22.03 2.67
C TYR A 84 10.58 21.15 1.58
N GLU A 85 11.61 21.65 0.91
CA GLU A 85 12.36 20.93 -0.11
C GLU A 85 13.43 20.03 0.52
N TRP A 86 13.67 18.88 -0.09
CA TRP A 86 14.58 17.84 0.40
C TRP A 86 15.60 17.46 -0.66
N THR A 87 16.79 17.06 -0.24
CA THR A 87 17.90 16.63 -1.11
C THR A 87 17.79 15.17 -1.57
N ARG A 88 16.57 14.65 -1.75
CA ARG A 88 16.29 13.24 -2.11
C ARG A 88 16.73 12.22 -1.06
N GLU A 89 16.63 12.56 0.22
CA GLU A 89 16.92 11.59 1.28
C GLU A 89 15.95 10.40 1.21
N HIS A 90 16.46 9.23 1.57
CA HIS A 90 15.69 7.99 1.50
C HIS A 90 14.95 7.74 2.81
N VAL A 91 13.63 7.75 2.76
CA VAL A 91 12.76 7.49 3.91
C VAL A 91 12.00 6.19 3.68
N SER A 92 12.09 5.28 4.65
CA SER A 92 11.24 4.09 4.68
C SER A 92 9.88 4.48 5.22
N VAL A 93 8.84 4.32 4.40
CA VAL A 93 7.46 4.67 4.72
C VAL A 93 6.64 3.38 4.86
N PRO A 94 6.10 3.08 6.05
CA PRO A 94 5.24 1.93 6.27
C PRO A 94 3.99 1.98 5.39
N ARG A 95 3.66 0.86 4.75
CA ARG A 95 2.39 0.67 4.03
C ARG A 95 1.42 0.03 5.01
N LEU A 96 0.71 0.87 5.74
CA LEU A 96 -0.38 0.42 6.59
C LEU A 96 -1.58 0.13 5.68
N LEU A 97 -1.96 -1.16 5.61
CA LEU A 97 -3.15 -1.65 4.90
C LEU A 97 -4.43 -1.14 5.55
#